data_AF-A0A1J5IQL6-F1
#
_entry.id   AF-A0A1J5IQL6-F1
#
_cell.length_a   1.000
_cell.length_b   1.000
_cell.length_c   1.000
_cell.angle_alpha   90.00
_cell.angle_beta   90.00
_cell.angle_gamma   90.00
#
_symmetry.space_group_name_H-M   'P 1'
#
loop_
_entity.id
_entity.type
_entity.pdbx_description
1 polymer ?
#
loop_
_entity_poly.entity_id
_entity_poly.type
_entity_poly.pdbx_seq_one_letter_code
_entity_poly.pdbx_strand_id
1 'polypeptide(L)'
;MKLSIKGSRLTVRFVEDDDSMENWNELPSWKEAAAIWQEKDRCKDTQIEKAYVQLHIKMQRMANGARLRNPDHFNTEADLPDKKKFYAIKQGKMRAYGWFSNAEKGVFIISHFACKKGRKLAPADTRRVVDNWEAIERGGL
;
A
#
# COMPACT_ATOMS: atom_id res chain seq x y z
N MET A 1 13.44 6.27 -3.15
CA MET A 1 12.67 5.49 -2.14
C MET A 1 13.41 5.53 -0.80
N LYS A 2 13.28 6.62 -0.04
CA LYS A 2 13.82 6.85 1.30
C LYS A 2 12.78 6.52 2.38
N LEU A 3 11.51 6.87 2.15
CA LEU A 3 10.44 6.52 3.10
C LEU A 3 10.26 5.00 3.18
N SER A 4 10.41 4.46 4.40
CA SER A 4 10.31 3.03 4.65
C SER A 4 9.95 2.69 6.10
N ILE A 5 9.35 1.52 6.29
CA ILE A 5 9.13 0.89 7.59
C ILE A 5 10.02 -0.35 7.64
N LYS A 6 11.06 -0.30 8.48
CA LYS A 6 11.97 -1.43 8.68
C LYS A 6 11.44 -2.34 9.78
N GLY A 7 11.30 -3.62 9.48
CA GLY A 7 10.98 -4.66 10.45
C GLY A 7 12.05 -5.75 10.48
N SER A 8 11.86 -6.74 11.35
CA SER A 8 12.82 -7.82 11.56
C SER A 8 12.92 -8.82 10.40
N ARG A 9 11.93 -8.87 9.49
CA ARG A 9 11.92 -9.80 8.35
C ARG A 9 11.88 -9.11 6.99
N LEU A 10 11.17 -7.99 6.90
CA LEU A 10 10.91 -7.28 5.66
C LEU A 10 11.08 -5.78 5.86
N THR A 11 11.43 -5.09 4.79
CA THR A 11 11.32 -3.62 4.70
C THR A 11 10.13 -3.27 3.83
N VAL A 12 9.25 -2.42 4.33
CA VAL A 12 8.17 -1.83 3.54
C VAL A 12 8.66 -0.51 2.98
N ARG A 13 8.68 -0.34 1.67
CA ARG A 13 9.05 0.91 0.99
C ARG A 13 7.84 1.51 0.30
N PHE A 14 7.87 2.81 0.06
CA PHE A 14 6.82 3.52 -0.65
C PHE A 14 7.38 4.03 -1.98
N VAL A 15 6.61 3.85 -3.05
CA VAL A 15 6.94 4.44 -4.36
C VAL A 15 6.82 5.97 -4.28
N GLU A 16 5.76 6.43 -3.63
CA GLU A 16 5.62 7.84 -3.27
C GLU A 16 6.61 8.13 -2.14
N ASP A 17 7.59 8.96 -2.45
CA ASP A 17 8.71 9.30 -1.59
C ASP A 17 8.99 10.79 -1.77
N ASP A 18 9.14 11.49 -0.65
CA ASP A 18 9.49 12.90 -0.61
C ASP A 18 10.52 13.06 0.50
N ASP A 19 11.63 13.74 0.17
CA ASP A 19 12.76 13.98 1.07
C ASP A 19 12.36 14.73 2.35
N SER A 20 11.19 15.36 2.37
CA SER A 20 10.63 16.08 3.51
C SER A 20 9.68 15.25 4.39
N MET A 21 9.32 14.03 4.00
CA MET A 21 8.24 13.27 4.66
C MET A 21 8.75 12.23 5.66
N GLU A 22 8.53 12.49 6.95
CA GLU A 22 8.75 11.50 8.02
C GLU A 22 7.59 10.49 8.14
N ASN A 23 6.38 10.90 7.74
CA ASN A 23 5.16 10.11 7.93
C ASN A 23 4.39 9.91 6.61
N TRP A 24 3.97 8.67 6.36
CA TRP A 24 3.34 8.30 5.10
C TRP A 24 1.88 8.78 4.94
N ASN A 25 1.25 9.35 5.99
CA ASN A 25 -0.04 10.03 5.83
C ASN A 25 0.07 11.36 5.06
N GLU A 26 1.27 11.87 4.85
CA GLU A 26 1.47 13.07 4.04
C GLU A 26 1.56 12.78 2.54
N LEU A 27 1.64 11.50 2.16
CA LEU A 27 1.76 11.07 0.78
C LEU A 27 0.52 11.47 -0.05
N PRO A 28 0.71 11.88 -1.32
CA PRO A 28 -0.38 12.32 -2.19
C PRO A 28 -1.52 11.32 -2.30
N SER A 29 -1.24 10.02 -2.46
CA SER A 29 -2.30 9.02 -2.59
C SER A 29 -3.07 8.78 -1.29
N TRP A 30 -2.43 8.97 -0.13
CA TRP A 30 -3.16 8.91 1.14
C TRP A 30 -4.15 10.07 1.26
N LYS A 31 -3.69 11.29 0.97
CA LYS A 31 -4.52 12.50 0.99
C LYS A 31 -5.70 12.38 0.02
N GLU A 32 -5.44 11.92 -1.20
CA GLU A 32 -6.49 11.67 -2.21
C GLU A 32 -7.52 10.64 -1.70
N ALA A 33 -7.05 9.51 -1.18
CA ALA A 33 -7.92 8.46 -0.67
C ALA A 33 -8.75 8.92 0.55
N ALA A 34 -8.14 9.68 1.46
CA ALA A 34 -8.81 10.25 2.62
C ALA A 34 -9.91 11.24 2.20
N ALA A 35 -9.62 12.15 1.27
CA ALA A 35 -10.60 13.10 0.72
C ALA A 35 -11.80 12.38 0.07
N ILE A 36 -11.54 11.35 -0.75
CA ILE A 36 -12.60 10.54 -1.35
C ILE A 36 -13.47 9.87 -0.28
N TRP A 37 -12.86 9.39 0.81
CA TRP A 37 -13.61 8.75 1.90
C TRP A 37 -14.48 9.76 2.66
N GLN A 38 -13.94 10.94 2.97
CA GLN A 38 -14.67 12.04 3.60
C GLN A 38 -15.87 12.46 2.75
N GLU A 39 -15.67 12.68 1.45
CA GLU A 39 -16.72 13.14 0.55
C GLU A 39 -17.84 12.10 0.43
N LYS A 40 -17.50 10.83 0.21
CA LYS A 40 -18.50 9.79 -0.09
C LYS A 40 -19.25 9.28 1.14
N ASP A 41 -18.54 9.06 2.24
CA ASP A 41 -19.12 8.43 3.43
C ASP A 41 -19.32 9.43 4.58
N ARG A 42 -19.03 10.73 4.38
CA ARG A 42 -19.05 11.78 5.42
C ARG A 42 -18.27 11.38 6.67
N CYS A 43 -17.14 10.70 6.49
CA CYS A 43 -16.35 10.21 7.62
C CYS A 43 -15.66 11.36 8.34
N LYS A 44 -15.55 11.27 9.67
CA LYS A 44 -14.84 12.25 10.50
C LYS A 44 -13.33 12.05 10.41
N ASP A 45 -12.57 13.11 10.67
CA ASP A 45 -11.09 13.08 10.67
C ASP A 45 -10.55 12.03 11.65
N THR A 46 -11.18 11.88 12.82
CA THR A 46 -10.84 10.84 13.79
C THR A 46 -10.94 9.41 13.24
N GLN A 47 -11.81 9.16 12.25
CA GLN A 47 -11.89 7.85 11.59
C GLN A 47 -10.74 7.64 10.61
N ILE A 48 -10.27 8.70 9.95
CA ILE A 48 -9.11 8.68 9.05
C ILE A 48 -7.84 8.47 9.85
N GLU A 49 -7.66 9.20 10.95
CA GLU A 49 -6.54 9.02 11.88
C GLU A 49 -6.50 7.59 12.43
N LYS A 50 -7.66 7.06 12.87
CA LYS A 50 -7.76 5.67 13.31
C LYS A 50 -7.39 4.70 12.20
N ALA A 51 -7.80 4.96 10.96
CA ALA A 51 -7.43 4.13 9.82
C ALA A 51 -5.92 4.19 9.53
N TYR A 52 -5.32 5.37 9.61
CA TYR A 52 -3.87 5.58 9.49
C TYR A 52 -3.12 4.72 10.52
N VAL A 53 -3.42 4.89 11.80
CA VAL A 53 -2.76 4.16 12.90
C VAL A 53 -2.90 2.64 12.71
N GLN A 54 -4.10 2.17 12.39
CA GLN A 54 -4.35 0.74 12.21
C GLN A 54 -3.64 0.16 10.99
N LEU A 55 -3.54 0.94 9.91
CA LEU A 55 -2.82 0.52 8.71
C LEU A 55 -1.31 0.56 8.94
N HIS A 56 -0.80 1.54 9.69
CA HIS A 56 0.60 1.60 10.12
C HIS A 56 0.99 0.36 10.92
N ILE A 57 0.20 0.02 11.94
CA ILE A 57 0.40 -1.18 12.77
C ILE A 57 0.40 -2.44 11.91
N LYS A 58 -0.50 -2.54 10.92
CA LYS A 58 -0.51 -3.66 9.98
C LYS A 58 0.76 -3.72 9.14
N MET A 59 1.22 -2.61 8.60
CA MET A 59 2.48 -2.56 7.85
C MET A 59 3.68 -2.93 8.73
N GLN A 60 3.76 -2.44 9.97
CA GLN A 60 4.80 -2.84 10.93
C GLN A 60 4.74 -4.33 11.26
N ARG A 61 3.55 -4.88 11.52
CA ARG A 61 3.36 -6.32 11.75
C ARG A 61 3.83 -7.13 10.56
N MET A 62 3.48 -6.71 9.35
CA MET A 62 3.99 -7.33 8.13
C MET A 62 5.51 -7.25 8.04
N ALA A 63 6.10 -6.07 8.29
CA ALA A 63 7.54 -5.85 8.28
C ALA A 63 8.28 -6.80 9.25
N ASN A 64 7.67 -7.08 10.40
CA ASN A 64 8.18 -8.01 11.40
C ASN A 64 7.85 -9.48 11.10
N GLY A 65 7.26 -9.77 9.94
CA GLY A 65 6.91 -11.13 9.53
C GLY A 65 5.71 -11.73 10.26
N ALA A 66 4.93 -10.91 10.95
CA ALA A 66 3.68 -11.35 11.57
C ALA A 66 2.60 -11.54 10.50
N ARG A 67 1.76 -12.55 10.70
CA ARG A 67 0.64 -12.87 9.82
C ARG A 67 -0.35 -11.70 9.76
N LEU A 68 -0.73 -11.27 8.55
CA LEU A 68 -1.77 -10.26 8.34
C LEU A 68 -3.19 -10.84 8.31
N ARG A 69 -3.32 -12.14 8.04
CA ARG A 69 -4.59 -12.88 8.09
C ARG A 69 -4.31 -14.37 8.35
N ASN A 70 -5.31 -15.08 8.85
CA ASN A 70 -5.32 -16.54 8.97
C ASN A 70 -6.45 -17.12 8.10
N PRO A 71 -6.21 -18.11 7.21
CA PRO A 71 -4.90 -18.61 6.78
C PRO A 71 -4.12 -17.60 5.92
N ASP A 72 -2.84 -17.91 5.64
CA ASP A 72 -1.72 -17.06 5.16
C ASP A 72 -1.91 -16.27 3.84
N HIS A 73 -3.14 -16.15 3.36
CA HIS A 73 -3.46 -15.47 2.12
C HIS A 73 -3.61 -13.97 2.36
N PHE A 74 -2.51 -13.26 2.13
CA PHE A 74 -2.57 -11.88 1.69
C PHE A 74 -3.55 -11.81 0.51
N ASN A 75 -4.51 -10.88 0.52
CA ASN A 75 -5.49 -10.84 -0.57
C ASN A 75 -4.73 -10.52 -1.86
N THR A 76 -4.62 -11.51 -2.74
CA THR A 76 -4.15 -11.31 -4.11
C THR A 76 -5.24 -10.56 -4.84
N GLU A 77 -4.91 -9.41 -5.38
CA GLU A 77 -5.88 -8.53 -6.03
C GLU A 77 -5.93 -8.83 -7.53
N ALA A 78 -4.78 -8.80 -8.21
CA ALA A 78 -4.63 -9.22 -9.60
C ALA A 78 -3.17 -9.59 -9.92
N ASP A 79 -2.94 -9.99 -11.17
CA ASP A 79 -1.64 -10.32 -11.72
C ASP A 79 -0.84 -9.07 -12.14
N LEU A 80 0.46 -9.12 -11.88
CA LEU A 80 1.48 -8.27 -12.48
C LEU A 80 1.88 -8.84 -13.86
N PRO A 81 2.55 -8.05 -14.72
CA PRO A 81 2.94 -8.50 -16.07
C PRO A 81 3.83 -9.75 -16.09
N ASP A 82 4.58 -10.02 -15.01
CA ASP A 82 5.42 -11.21 -14.84
C ASP A 82 4.66 -12.43 -14.28
N LYS A 83 3.32 -12.36 -14.20
CA LYS A 83 2.42 -13.35 -13.59
C LYS A 83 2.56 -13.51 -12.07
N LYS A 84 3.36 -12.67 -11.40
CA LYS A 84 3.30 -12.56 -9.93
C LYS A 84 2.04 -11.80 -9.54
N LYS A 85 1.70 -11.83 -8.25
CA LYS A 85 0.53 -11.14 -7.72
C LYS A 85 0.94 -9.81 -7.09
N PHE A 86 0.05 -8.83 -7.18
CA PHE A 86 0.06 -7.72 -6.23
C PHE A 86 -1.05 -7.87 -5.21
N TYR A 87 -0.88 -7.13 -4.13
CA TYR A 87 -1.58 -7.33 -2.87
C TYR A 87 -2.17 -6.02 -2.36
N ALA A 88 -3.12 -6.14 -1.42
CA ALA A 88 -3.65 -4.99 -0.70
C ALA A 88 -3.66 -5.23 0.82
N ILE A 89 -3.05 -4.30 1.56
CA ILE A 89 -3.25 -4.18 3.01
C ILE A 89 -4.54 -3.38 3.21
N LYS A 90 -5.50 -3.95 3.94
CA LYS A 90 -6.86 -3.41 4.06
C LYS A 90 -7.15 -2.89 5.46
N GLN A 91 -7.70 -1.69 5.56
CA GLN A 91 -8.31 -1.16 6.79
C GLN A 91 -9.59 -0.40 6.45
N GLY A 92 -10.76 -0.92 6.83
CA GLY A 92 -12.04 -0.29 6.48
C GLY A 92 -12.18 -0.11 4.97
N LYS A 93 -12.31 1.15 4.52
CA LYS A 93 -12.31 1.54 3.10
C LYS A 93 -10.91 1.76 2.51
N MET A 94 -9.90 1.99 3.34
CA MET A 94 -8.53 2.26 2.90
C MET A 94 -7.81 0.98 2.45
N ARG A 95 -7.06 1.10 1.36
CA ARG A 95 -6.24 0.06 0.75
C ARG A 95 -4.84 0.63 0.53
N ALA A 96 -3.81 -0.11 0.91
CA ALA A 96 -2.45 0.14 0.45
C ALA A 96 -2.08 -0.99 -0.53
N TYR A 97 -1.94 -0.65 -1.80
CA TYR A 97 -1.61 -1.60 -2.86
C TYR A 97 -0.10 -1.74 -3.00
N GLY A 98 0.38 -2.95 -3.23
CA GLY A 98 1.82 -3.19 -3.31
C GLY A 98 2.21 -4.60 -3.73
N TRP A 99 3.50 -4.83 -3.89
CA TRP A 99 4.08 -6.11 -4.34
C TRP A 99 5.37 -6.43 -3.58
N PHE A 100 5.81 -7.70 -3.64
CA PHE A 100 7.15 -8.07 -3.19
C PHE A 100 8.14 -7.84 -4.31
N SER A 101 9.26 -7.16 -4.02
CA SER A 101 10.23 -6.82 -5.03
C SER A 101 10.88 -8.05 -5.67
N ASN A 102 11.15 -7.96 -6.97
CA ASN A 102 11.91 -8.97 -7.71
C ASN A 102 13.41 -8.74 -7.57
N ALA A 103 13.83 -7.47 -7.56
CA ALA A 103 15.24 -7.08 -7.41
C ALA A 103 15.75 -7.26 -5.97
N GLU A 104 14.95 -6.93 -4.97
CA GLU A 104 15.39 -6.92 -3.57
C GLU A 104 14.63 -7.92 -2.69
N LYS A 105 15.34 -8.98 -2.25
CA LYS A 105 14.77 -9.93 -1.30
C LYS A 105 14.41 -9.23 0.01
N GLY A 106 13.22 -9.54 0.50
CA GLY A 106 12.74 -9.01 1.78
C GLY A 106 12.19 -7.58 1.68
N VAL A 107 11.96 -7.05 0.48
CA VAL A 107 11.33 -5.74 0.30
C VAL A 107 9.90 -5.89 -0.20
N PHE A 108 8.96 -5.25 0.48
CA PHE A 108 7.60 -5.05 0.01
C PHE A 108 7.41 -3.58 -0.38
N ILE A 109 6.96 -3.33 -1.61
CA ILE A 109 6.83 -2.00 -2.17
C ILE A 109 5.36 -1.62 -2.20
N ILE A 110 5.02 -0.52 -1.52
CA ILE A 110 3.70 0.11 -1.56
C ILE A 110 3.66 1.04 -2.76
N SER A 111 2.82 0.71 -3.73
CA SER A 111 2.55 1.50 -4.92
C SER A 111 1.88 2.83 -4.57
N HIS A 112 0.75 2.76 -3.87
CA HIS A 112 -0.10 3.90 -3.51
C HIS A 112 -1.20 3.48 -2.53
N PHE A 113 -1.90 4.47 -1.98
CA PHE A 113 -3.11 4.29 -1.19
C PHE A 113 -4.38 4.59 -2.00
N ALA A 114 -5.47 3.90 -1.69
CA ALA A 114 -6.75 4.09 -2.35
C ALA A 114 -7.92 3.90 -1.39
N CYS A 115 -8.99 4.64 -1.62
CA CYS A 115 -10.29 4.41 -0.97
C CYS A 115 -11.15 3.48 -1.82
N LYS A 116 -11.70 2.42 -1.21
CA LYS A 116 -12.56 1.44 -1.88
C LYS A 116 -13.83 2.12 -2.41
N LYS A 117 -13.94 2.25 -3.74
CA LYS A 117 -15.08 2.87 -4.43
C LYS A 117 -16.23 1.90 -4.74
N GLY A 118 -15.99 0.58 -4.75
CA GLY A 118 -17.01 -0.41 -5.12
C GLY A 118 -16.67 -1.84 -4.70
N ARG A 119 -17.45 -2.83 -5.17
CA ARG A 119 -17.20 -4.24 -4.83
C ARG A 119 -15.96 -4.81 -5.52
N LYS A 120 -15.68 -4.36 -6.74
CA LYS A 120 -14.55 -4.81 -7.57
C LYS A 120 -13.35 -3.87 -7.43
N LEU A 121 -12.17 -4.40 -7.69
CA LEU A 121 -10.93 -3.63 -7.86
C LEU A 121 -11.09 -2.63 -9.02
N ALA A 122 -10.63 -1.39 -8.84
CA ALA A 122 -10.72 -0.40 -9.90
C ALA A 122 -9.64 -0.66 -10.96
N PRO A 123 -9.97 -0.58 -12.26
CA PRO A 123 -8.96 -0.72 -13.32
C PRO A 123 -7.85 0.33 -13.22
N ALA A 124 -8.16 1.55 -12.75
CA ALA A 124 -7.19 2.61 -12.54
C ALA A 124 -6.13 2.25 -11.48
N ASP A 125 -6.56 1.67 -10.35
CA ASP A 125 -5.63 1.23 -9.29
C ASP A 125 -4.73 0.09 -9.82
N THR A 126 -5.31 -0.83 -10.61
CA THR A 126 -4.54 -1.92 -11.25
C THR A 126 -3.48 -1.36 -12.19
N ARG A 127 -3.87 -0.42 -13.06
CA ARG A 127 -2.94 0.23 -13.99
C ARG A 127 -1.82 0.95 -13.26
N ARG A 128 -2.15 1.75 -12.23
CA ARG A 128 -1.15 2.46 -11.41
C ARG A 128 -0.18 1.52 -10.70
N VAL A 129 -0.64 0.36 -10.20
CA VAL A 129 0.26 -0.65 -9.65
C VAL A 129 1.22 -1.17 -10.72
N VAL A 130 0.71 -1.51 -11.90
CA VAL A 130 1.53 -2.05 -13.00
C VAL A 130 2.55 -1.03 -13.50
N ASP A 131 2.14 0.22 -13.71
CA ASP A 131 3.02 1.29 -14.17
C ASP A 131 4.15 1.53 -13.15
N ASN A 132 3.82 1.62 -11.86
CA ASN A 132 4.82 1.76 -10.79
C ASN A 132 5.73 0.53 -10.68
N TRP A 133 5.16 -0.67 -10.83
CA TRP A 133 5.94 -1.91 -10.81
C TRP A 133 6.95 -1.96 -11.95
N GLU A 134 6.54 -1.59 -13.17
CA GLU A 134 7.42 -1.57 -14.33
C GLU A 134 8.55 -0.55 -14.16
N ALA A 135 8.22 0.66 -13.69
CA ALA A 135 9.21 1.69 -13.43
C ALA A 135 10.27 1.24 -12.40
N ILE A 136 9.87 0.55 -11.34
CA ILE A 136 10.78 0.14 -10.26
C ILE A 136 11.55 -1.15 -10.61
N GLU A 137 10.86 -2.18 -11.09
CA GLU A 137 11.46 -3.52 -11.26
C GLU A 137 12.17 -3.70 -12.61
N ARG A 138 11.81 -2.91 -13.64
CA ARG A 138 12.46 -2.96 -14.96
C ARG A 138 13.28 -1.72 -15.27
N GLY A 139 12.85 -0.57 -14.75
CA GLY A 139 13.53 0.71 -14.96
C GLY A 139 14.79 0.90 -14.14
N GLY A 140 14.98 0.11 -13.06
CA GLY A 140 16.14 0.16 -12.18
C GLY A 140 16.34 1.55 -11.57
N LEU A 141 15.90 1.75 -10.32
CA LEU A 141 16.46 2.83 -9.50
C LEU A 141 17.83 2.41 -8.94
#